data_AF-A0A937HLR8-F1
#
_entry.id   AF-A0A937HLR8-F1
#
_cell.length_a   1.000
_cell.length_b   1.000
_cell.length_c   1.000
_cell.angle_alpha   90.00
_cell.angle_beta   90.00
_cell.angle_gamma   90.00
#
_symmetry.space_group_name_H-M   'P 1'
#
loop_
_entity.id
_entity.type
_entity.pdbx_description
1 polymer ?
#
loop_
_entity_poly.entity_id
_entity_poly.type
_entity_poly.pdbx_seq_one_letter_code
_entity_poly.pdbx_strand_id
1 'polypeptide(L)'
;MRKTAKEKGKKFPDFKSDKEAEHFVDTADLSEYDFSDFRPMSEVLADVELEQKDMQVNIRMPTTLYGALKATAKTRKIPYQRLVRKLLADGLQSMDSKK
;
A
#
# COMPACT_ATOMS: atom_id res chain seq x y z
N MET A 1 -21.28 -23.54 14.78
CA MET A 1 -20.25 -24.59 14.87
C MET A 1 -18.88 -23.95 14.61
N ARG A 2 -18.00 -23.94 15.62
CA ARG A 2 -16.62 -23.45 15.47
C ARG A 2 -15.80 -24.54 14.76
N LYS A 3 -15.22 -24.22 13.60
CA LYS A 3 -14.09 -24.98 13.02
C LYS A 3 -12.84 -24.14 13.27
N THR A 4 -12.14 -24.38 14.38
CA THR A 4 -10.88 -25.16 14.48
C THR A 4 -9.81 -24.68 13.50
N ALA A 5 -8.78 -24.05 14.08
CA ALA A 5 -7.49 -23.58 13.54
C ALA A 5 -7.23 -23.83 12.05
N LYS A 6 -7.17 -22.75 11.26
CA LYS A 6 -6.65 -22.76 9.89
C LYS A 6 -5.17 -23.14 9.97
N GLU A 7 -4.79 -24.28 9.41
CA GLU A 7 -3.39 -24.64 9.20
C GLU A 7 -2.69 -23.49 8.48
N LYS A 8 -1.53 -23.06 8.98
CA LYS A 8 -0.74 -22.02 8.32
C LYS A 8 -0.32 -22.58 6.97
N GLY A 9 -0.83 -21.97 5.89
CA GLY A 9 -0.47 -22.36 4.53
C GLY A 9 1.03 -22.34 4.30
N LYS A 10 1.48 -22.85 3.16
CA LYS A 10 2.89 -22.79 2.77
C LYS A 10 3.34 -21.33 2.73
N LYS A 11 4.56 -21.03 3.18
CA LYS A 11 5.12 -19.69 3.02
C LYS A 11 5.16 -19.32 1.54
N PHE A 12 4.75 -18.10 1.23
CA PHE A 12 4.86 -17.58 -0.13
C PHE A 12 6.35 -17.48 -0.53
N PRO A 13 6.76 -18.01 -1.69
CA PRO A 13 8.16 -18.07 -2.09
C PRO A 13 8.70 -16.71 -2.56
N ASP A 14 10.02 -16.52 -2.43
CA ASP A 14 10.74 -15.37 -2.99
C ASP A 14 11.17 -15.65 -4.44
N PHE A 15 10.82 -14.78 -5.38
CA PHE A 15 11.21 -14.90 -6.79
C PHE A 15 12.37 -13.98 -7.13
N LYS A 16 13.26 -14.44 -8.02
CA LYS A 16 14.43 -13.66 -8.50
C LYS A 16 14.15 -12.93 -9.80
N SER A 17 13.03 -13.22 -10.46
CA SER A 17 12.62 -12.57 -11.71
C SER A 17 11.11 -12.57 -11.90
N ASP A 18 10.60 -11.62 -12.68
CA ASP A 18 9.17 -11.52 -13.02
C ASP A 18 8.67 -12.79 -13.74
N LYS A 19 9.48 -13.36 -14.65
CA LYS A 19 9.13 -14.59 -15.37
C LYS A 19 8.94 -15.80 -14.45
N GLU A 20 9.73 -15.87 -13.37
CA GLU A 20 9.60 -16.93 -12.37
C GLU A 20 8.30 -16.76 -11.56
N ALA A 21 7.97 -15.52 -11.20
CA ALA A 21 6.72 -15.20 -10.53
C ALA A 21 5.50 -15.48 -11.41
N GLU A 22 5.54 -15.10 -12.69
CA GLU A 22 4.49 -15.38 -13.68
C GLU A 22 4.24 -16.89 -13.80
N HIS A 23 5.30 -17.67 -14.04
CA HIS A 23 5.19 -19.12 -14.13
C HIS A 23 4.62 -19.76 -12.86
N PHE A 24 5.01 -19.26 -11.68
CA PHE A 24 4.47 -19.75 -10.41
C PHE A 24 2.97 -19.48 -10.31
N VAL A 25 2.51 -18.26 -10.62
CA VAL A 25 1.09 -17.91 -10.57
C VAL A 25 0.27 -18.75 -11.55
N ASP A 26 0.82 -19.07 -12.71
CA ASP A 26 0.15 -19.88 -13.73
C ASP A 26 -0.01 -21.37 -13.33
N THR A 27 0.90 -21.88 -12.49
CA THR A 27 1.01 -23.33 -12.25
C THR A 27 0.72 -23.75 -10.81
N ALA A 28 0.81 -22.86 -9.83
CA ALA A 28 0.59 -23.16 -8.42
C ALA A 28 -0.88 -22.97 -8.01
N ASP A 29 -1.37 -23.85 -7.13
CA ASP A 29 -2.62 -23.59 -6.41
C ASP A 29 -2.35 -22.57 -5.28
N LEU A 30 -2.77 -21.32 -5.53
CA LEU A 30 -2.57 -20.22 -4.59
C LEU A 30 -3.33 -20.39 -3.28
N SER A 31 -4.36 -21.23 -3.22
CA SER A 31 -5.15 -21.44 -1.99
C SER A 31 -4.36 -22.15 -0.87
N GLU A 32 -3.25 -22.81 -1.23
CA GLU A 32 -2.37 -23.52 -0.30
C GLU A 32 -1.38 -22.61 0.43
N TYR A 33 -1.25 -21.35 0.04
CA TYR A 33 -0.23 -20.44 0.54
C TYR A 33 -0.75 -19.50 1.62
N ASP A 34 0.14 -19.14 2.55
CA ASP A 34 -0.12 -18.17 3.60
C ASP A 34 0.20 -16.75 3.12
N PHE A 35 -0.81 -15.89 3.16
CA PHE A 35 -0.74 -14.48 2.80
C PHE A 35 -0.82 -13.55 4.02
N SER A 36 -0.72 -14.08 5.26
CA SER A 36 -0.85 -13.25 6.47
C SER A 36 0.18 -12.12 6.56
N ASP A 37 1.34 -12.29 5.93
CA ASP A 37 2.42 -11.29 5.90
C ASP A 37 2.19 -10.22 4.80
N PHE A 38 1.22 -10.43 3.91
CA PHE A 38 0.86 -9.46 2.89
C PHE A 38 0.07 -8.34 3.53
N ARG A 39 0.47 -7.09 3.27
CA ARG A 39 -0.30 -5.95 3.74
C ARG A 39 -1.57 -5.79 2.89
N PRO A 40 -2.75 -5.76 3.51
CA PRO A 40 -3.99 -5.44 2.82
C PRO A 40 -3.86 -4.13 2.05
N MET A 41 -4.39 -4.09 0.82
CA MET A 41 -4.42 -2.86 0.02
C MET A 41 -5.10 -1.70 0.78
N SER A 42 -6.03 -2.04 1.68
CA SER A 42 -6.79 -1.11 2.53
C SER A 42 -5.95 -0.34 3.54
N GLU A 43 -4.77 -0.82 3.96
CA GLU A 43 -4.07 -0.17 5.07
C GLU A 43 -3.35 1.12 4.69
N VAL A 44 -3.07 1.38 3.40
CA VAL A 44 -2.28 2.56 2.97
C VAL A 44 -2.62 3.09 1.56
N LEU A 45 -3.12 2.25 0.64
CA LEU A 45 -3.25 2.61 -0.78
C LEU A 45 -4.70 2.68 -1.28
N ALA A 46 -5.63 1.88 -0.73
CA ALA A 46 -7.02 1.87 -1.15
C ALA A 46 -7.71 3.22 -0.88
N ASP A 47 -7.60 3.74 0.33
CA ASP A 47 -8.34 4.94 0.76
C ASP A 47 -7.89 6.20 -0.02
N VAL A 48 -6.64 6.24 -0.49
CA VAL A 48 -6.12 7.38 -1.26
C VAL A 48 -6.32 7.21 -2.77
N GLU A 49 -6.37 6.00 -3.30
CA GLU A 49 -6.34 5.78 -4.75
C GLU A 49 -7.66 5.31 -5.35
N LEU A 50 -8.41 4.50 -4.59
CA LEU A 50 -9.67 3.90 -5.02
C LEU A 50 -10.88 4.78 -4.67
N GLU A 51 -10.78 5.63 -3.64
CA GLU A 51 -11.83 6.60 -3.35
C GLU A 51 -11.90 7.72 -4.40
N GLN A 52 -13.12 8.22 -4.65
CA GLN A 52 -13.33 9.37 -5.51
C GLN A 52 -12.70 10.61 -4.87
N LYS A 53 -11.95 11.39 -5.67
CA LYS A 53 -11.36 12.67 -5.22
C LYS A 53 -12.39 13.79 -5.38
N ASP A 54 -13.49 13.69 -4.63
CA ASP A 54 -14.66 14.56 -4.71
C ASP A 54 -14.45 15.93 -4.04
N MET A 55 -13.51 16.06 -3.09
CA MET A 55 -13.22 17.30 -2.37
C MET A 55 -11.79 17.82 -2.57
N GLN A 56 -11.62 19.15 -2.56
CA GLN A 56 -10.33 19.84 -2.65
C GLN A 56 -9.94 20.50 -1.34
N VAL A 57 -8.65 20.41 -1.01
CA VAL A 57 -8.05 21.06 0.17
C VAL A 57 -7.15 22.20 -0.30
N ASN A 58 -7.44 23.43 0.14
CA ASN A 58 -6.64 24.63 -0.17
C ASN A 58 -5.85 25.07 1.08
N ILE A 59 -4.53 24.91 1.07
CA ILE A 59 -3.64 25.21 2.21
C ILE A 59 -2.47 26.10 1.75
N ARG A 60 -2.09 27.09 2.57
CA ARG A 60 -0.85 27.85 2.40
C ARG A 60 0.35 27.04 2.90
N MET A 61 1.42 26.97 2.10
CA MET A 61 2.64 26.26 2.48
C MET A 61 3.90 27.06 2.11
N PRO A 62 5.00 26.90 2.86
CA PRO A 62 6.29 27.44 2.47
C PRO A 62 6.76 26.89 1.11
N THR A 63 7.36 27.74 0.29
CA THR A 63 7.89 27.35 -1.04
C THR A 63 8.91 26.23 -0.96
N THR A 64 9.73 26.23 0.09
CA THR A 64 10.74 25.19 0.35
C THR A 64 10.10 23.82 0.56
N LEU A 65 9.03 23.74 1.34
CA LEU A 65 8.29 22.50 1.58
C LEU A 65 7.61 22.00 0.30
N TYR A 66 6.98 22.89 -0.46
CA TYR A 66 6.37 22.53 -1.74
C TYR A 66 7.39 21.99 -2.75
N GLY A 67 8.58 22.60 -2.82
CA GLY A 67 9.69 22.13 -3.63
C GLY A 67 10.17 20.74 -3.21
N ALA A 68 10.34 20.51 -1.90
CA ALA A 68 10.73 19.21 -1.36
C ALA A 68 9.71 18.11 -1.72
N LEU A 69 8.41 18.37 -1.55
CA LEU A 69 7.34 17.44 -1.92
C LEU A 69 7.40 17.05 -3.40
N LYS A 70 7.60 18.02 -4.30
CA LYS A 70 7.74 17.75 -5.75
C LYS A 70 8.98 16.90 -6.06
N ALA A 71 10.12 17.22 -5.44
CA ALA A 71 11.35 16.45 -5.64
C ALA A 71 11.17 15.00 -5.18
N THR A 72 10.59 14.79 -3.99
CA THR A 72 10.31 13.45 -3.47
C THR A 72 9.35 12.67 -4.38
N ALA A 73 8.29 13.31 -4.88
CA ALA A 73 7.34 12.67 -5.79
C ALA A 73 8.02 12.22 -7.09
N LYS A 74 8.90 13.06 -7.65
CA LYS A 74 9.68 12.74 -8.86
C LYS A 74 10.60 11.55 -8.62
N THR A 75 11.36 11.53 -7.52
CA THR A 75 12.24 10.40 -7.16
C THR A 75 11.46 9.09 -7.02
N ARG A 76 10.25 9.16 -6.45
CA ARG A 76 9.36 8.00 -6.27
C ARG A 76 8.54 7.66 -7.51
N LYS A 77 8.67 8.40 -8.62
CA LYS A 77 7.91 8.24 -9.87
C LYS A 77 6.38 8.20 -9.65
N ILE A 78 5.86 9.04 -8.75
CA ILE A 78 4.43 9.18 -8.50
C ILE A 78 3.96 10.63 -8.66
N PRO A 79 2.69 10.90 -8.99
CA PRO A 79 2.15 12.25 -9.01
C PRO A 79 2.28 12.95 -7.65
N TYR A 80 2.60 14.25 -7.64
CA TYR A 80 2.80 14.99 -6.39
C TYR A 80 1.55 14.97 -5.49
N GLN A 81 0.35 15.09 -6.07
CA GLN A 81 -0.92 15.05 -5.33
C GLN A 81 -1.15 13.68 -4.67
N ARG A 82 -0.68 12.59 -5.28
CA ARG A 82 -0.74 11.25 -4.70
C ARG A 82 0.19 11.16 -3.49
N LEU A 83 1.41 11.69 -3.58
CA LEU A 83 2.33 11.75 -2.44
C LEU A 83 1.72 12.53 -1.27
N VAL A 84 1.14 13.71 -1.52
CA VAL A 84 0.54 14.54 -0.46
C VAL A 84 -0.60 13.80 0.23
N ARG A 85 -1.54 13.21 -0.53
CA ARG A 85 -2.65 12.47 0.06
C ARG A 85 -2.19 11.27 0.88
N LYS A 86 -1.18 10.53 0.40
CA LYS A 86 -0.57 9.44 1.16
C LYS A 86 0.02 9.93 2.48
N LEU A 87 0.81 11.01 2.46
CA LEU A 87 1.41 11.56 3.67
C LEU A 87 0.36 12.00 4.71
N LEU A 88 -0.77 12.54 4.26
CA LEU A 88 -1.89 12.91 5.14
C LEU A 88 -2.56 11.66 5.75
N ALA A 89 -2.82 10.64 4.94
CA ALA A 89 -3.40 9.37 5.41
C ALA A 89 -2.48 8.67 6.41
N ASP A 90 -1.19 8.49 6.08
CA ASP A 90 -0.17 7.91 6.96
C ASP A 90 -0.08 8.68 8.28
N GLY A 91 -0.13 10.01 8.21
CA GLY A 91 -0.12 10.90 9.37
C GLY A 91 -1.31 10.67 10.31
N LEU A 92 -2.53 10.59 9.76
CA LEU A 92 -3.75 10.30 10.52
C LEU A 92 -3.70 8.93 11.19
N GLN A 93 -3.36 7.88 10.44
CA GLN A 93 -3.26 6.51 10.96
C GLN A 93 -2.23 6.41 12.10
N SER A 94 -1.10 7.11 11.98
CA SER A 94 -0.07 7.10 13.04
C SER A 94 -0.52 7.75 14.36
N MET A 95 -1.54 8.63 14.31
CA MET A 95 -2.13 9.26 15.48
C MET A 95 -3.17 8.35 16.13
N ASP A 96 -3.93 7.60 15.34
CA ASP A 96 -4.95 6.67 15.84
C ASP A 96 -4.34 5.44 16.52
N SER A 97 -3.24 4.91 15.99
CA SER A 97 -2.53 3.75 16.57
C SER A 97 -1.79 4.02 17.89
N LYS A 98 -1.77 5.28 18.37
CA LYS A 98 -1.15 5.69 19.64
C LYS A 98 -2.16 5.89 20.79
N LYS A 99 -3.45 5.64 20.54
CA LYS A 99 -4.49 5.53 21.58
C LYS A 99 -4.67 4.10 22.03
#